data_AF-A0A396F8S3-F1
#
_entry.id   AF-A0A396F8S3-F1
#
_cell.length_a   1.000
_cell.length_b   1.000
_cell.length_c   1.000
_cell.angle_alpha   90.00
_cell.angle_beta   90.00
_cell.angle_gamma   90.00
#
_symmetry.space_group_name_H-M   'P 1'
#
loop_
_entity.id
_entity.type
_entity.pdbx_description
1 polymer ?
#
loop_
_entity_poly.entity_id
_entity_poly.type
_entity_poly.pdbx_seq_one_letter_code
_entity_poly.pdbx_strand_id
1 'polypeptide(L)' 'MVTTTQGEAIKRGRQISSNQHSELITHRPDGRIRAKDSHGHDPFPPRG' A
#
# COMPACT_ATOMS: atom_id res chain seq x y z
N MET A 1 6.24 -4.31 14.51
CA MET A 1 6.02 -2.87 14.81
C MET A 1 4.52 -2.66 14.89
N VAL A 2 4.01 -2.11 16.00
CA VAL A 2 2.58 -1.85 16.19
C VAL A 2 2.40 -0.33 16.25
N THR A 3 1.48 0.23 15.45
CA THR A 3 1.13 1.67 15.48
C THR A 3 -0.25 1.83 16.10
N THR A 4 -0.47 2.93 16.83
CA THR A 4 -1.69 3.15 17.61
C THR A 4 -2.88 3.55 16.72
N THR A 5 -2.62 4.20 15.59
CA THR A 5 -3.67 4.61 14.64
C THR A 5 -3.45 4.03 13.24
N GLN A 6 -4.55 3.87 12.51
CA GLN A 6 -4.49 3.48 11.10
C GLN A 6 -3.76 4.53 10.24
N GLY A 7 -3.87 5.82 10.58
CA GLY A 7 -3.18 6.89 9.87
C GLY A 7 -1.65 6.76 9.94
N GLU A 8 -1.11 6.39 11.11
CA GLU A 8 0.31 6.13 11.29
C GLU A 8 0.76 4.86 10.57
N ALA A 9 -0.05 3.80 10.61
CA ALA A 9 0.20 2.57 9.87
C ALA A 9 0.34 2.85 8.36
N ILE A 10 -0.56 3.66 7.80
CA ILE A 10 -0.55 4.06 6.38
C ILE A 10 0.71 4.87 6.05
N LYS A 11 1.05 5.87 6.88
CA LYS A 11 2.25 6.71 6.64
C LYS A 11 3.53 5.87 6.58
N ARG A 12 3.70 4.93 7.51
CA ARG A 12 4.85 4.04 7.53
C ARG A 12 4.80 3.01 6.40
N GLY A 13 3.62 2.45 6.14
CA GLY A 13 3.38 1.53 5.03
C GLY A 13 3.79 2.13 3.68
N ARG A 14 3.48 3.40 3.44
CA ARG A 14 3.85 4.11 2.20
C ARG A 14 5.36 4.22 2.02
N GLN A 15 6.11 4.51 3.09
CA GLN A 15 7.58 4.53 3.02
C GLN A 15 8.14 3.14 2.70
N ILE A 16 7.60 2.10 3.34
CA ILE A 16 8.04 0.71 3.12
C ILE A 16 7.74 0.26 1.69
N SER A 17 6.51 0.46 1.22
CA SER A 17 6.09 0.04 -0.12
C SER A 17 6.87 0.77 -1.21
N SER A 18 7.13 2.07 -1.02
CA SER A 18 7.96 2.85 -1.93
C SER A 18 9.39 2.32 -1.99
N ASN A 19 10.01 2.02 -0.85
CA ASN A 19 11.38 1.51 -0.80
C ASN A 19 11.52 0.10 -1.37
N GLN A 20 10.48 -0.72 -1.23
CA GLN A 20 10.45 -2.10 -1.71
C GLN A 20 9.91 -2.24 -3.14
N HIS A 21 9.51 -1.12 -3.77
CA HIS A 21 8.81 -1.13 -5.06
C HIS A 21 7.61 -2.09 -5.06
N SER A 22 6.85 -2.08 -3.97
CA SER A 22 5.71 -2.96 -3.74
C SER A 22 4.40 -2.17 -3.61
N GLU A 23 3.29 -2.87 -3.47
CA GLU A 23 1.96 -2.28 -3.34
C GLU A 23 1.54 -2.20 -1.86
N LEU A 24 1.02 -1.03 -1.47
CA LEU A 24 0.36 -0.85 -0.18
C LEU A 24 -1.15 -1.00 -0.35
N ILE A 25 -1.75 -1.95 0.39
CA ILE A 25 -3.19 -2.15 0.47
C ILE A 25 -3.70 -1.65 1.82
N THR A 26 -4.67 -0.73 1.81
CA THR A 26 -5.33 -0.25 3.02
C THR A 26 -6.71 -0.89 3.16
N HIS A 27 -6.92 -1.63 4.25
CA HIS A 27 -8.22 -2.23 4.57
C HIS A 27 -9.05 -1.35 5.51
N ARG A 28 -10.37 -1.47 5.42
CA ARG A 28 -11.34 -0.96 6.39
C ARG A 28 -11.53 -1.97 7.54
N PRO A 29 -12.14 -1.58 8.66
CA PRO A 29 -12.49 -2.52 9.74
C PRO A 29 -13.42 -3.67 9.30
N ASP A 30 -14.20 -3.47 8.24
CA ASP A 30 -15.07 -4.50 7.62
C ASP A 30 -14.31 -5.44 6.66
N GLY A 31 -12.97 -5.34 6.61
CA GLY A 31 -12.10 -6.16 5.77
C GLY A 31 -12.02 -5.71 4.31
N ARG A 32 -12.87 -4.78 3.87
CA ARG A 32 -12.88 -4.30 2.47
C ARG A 32 -11.68 -3.40 2.19
N ILE A 33 -11.20 -3.42 0.94
CA ILE A 33 -10.13 -2.54 0.49
C ILE A 33 -10.67 -1.10 0.39
N ARG A 34 -10.02 -0.19 1.10
CA ARG A 34 -10.31 1.24 1.07
C ARG A 34 -9.53 1.95 -0.03
N ALA A 35 -8.25 1.59 -0.17
CA ALA A 35 -7.32 2.24 -1.08
C ALA A 35 -6.14 1.31 -1.40
N LYS A 36 -5.52 1.56 -2.55
CA LYS A 36 -4.32 0.88 -3.05
C LYS A 36 -3.31 1.93 -3.49
N ASP A 37 -2.03 1.67 -3.23
CA ASP A 37 -0.92 2.57 -3.60
C ASP A 37 0.27 1.73 -4.08
N SER A 38 0.37 1.59 -5.40
CA SER A 38 1.35 0.73 -6.07
C SER A 38 2.62 1.49 -6.42
N HIS A 39 3.76 1.02 -5.91
CA HIS A 39 5.07 1.60 -6.18
C HIS A 39 5.97 0.67 -7.01
N GLY A 40 5.42 -0.47 -7.46
CA GLY A 40 6.06 -1.37 -8.40
C GLY A 40 5.87 -0.87 -9.83
N HIS A 41 6.96 -0.79 -10.58
CA HIS A 41 6.91 -0.53 -12.00
C HIS A 41 6.84 -1.88 -12.71
N ASP A 42 5.69 -2.21 -13.30
CA ASP A 42 5.56 -3.39 -14.16
C ASP A 42 6.28 -3.12 -15.50
N PRO A 43 7.38 -3.83 -15.83
CA PRO A 43 8.06 -3.64 -17.10
C PRO A 43 7.24 -4.12 -18.31
N PHE A 44 6.14 -4.84 -18.08
CA PHE A 44 5.23 -5.35 -19.12
C PHE A 44 3.78 -4.89 -18.86
N PRO A 45 3.48 -3.58 -19.03
CA PRO A 45 2.10 -3.12 -18.97
C PRO A 45 1.28 -3.84 -20.06
N PRO A 46 0.04 -4.28 -19.76
CA PRO A 46 -0.81 -4.91 -20.77
C PRO A 46 -0.96 -3.95 -21.95
N ARG A 47 -0.64 -4.45 -23.15
CA ARG A 47 -0.90 -3.72 -24.39
C ARG A 47 -2.43 -3.65 -24.51
N GLY A 48 -2.96 -2.44 -24.37
CA GLY A 48 -4.37 -2.16 -24.62
C GLY A 48 -4.78 -2.52 -26.04
#